data_AF-A0A3A9BIY3-F1
#
_entry.id   AF-A0A3A9BIY3-F1
#
_cell.length_a   1.000
_cell.length_b   1.000
_cell.length_c   1.000
_cell.angle_alpha   90.00
_cell.angle_beta   90.00
_cell.angle_gamma   90.00
#
_symmetry.space_group_name_H-M   'P 1'
#
loop_
_entity.id
_entity.type
_entity.pdbx_description
1 polymer ?
#
loop_
_entity_poly.entity_id
_entity_poly.type
_entity_poly.pdbx_seq_one_letter_code
_entity_poly.pdbx_strand_id
1 'polypeptide(L)' 'MQRTQLRNYRDNKIQRLDIDILKHLCYVLECSLTDLIEYIPPEETQTLQ' A
#
# COMPACT_ATOMS: atom_id res chain seq x y z
N MET A 1 22.03 2.68 13.57
CA MET A 1 20.94 1.98 12.84
C MET A 1 20.46 0.81 13.67
N GLN A 2 19.27 0.88 14.28
CA GLN A 2 18.77 -0.14 15.22
C GLN A 2 18.32 -1.42 14.47
N ARG A 3 18.65 -2.60 15.03
CA ARG A 3 18.32 -3.93 14.48
C ARG A 3 16.84 -4.11 14.11
N THR A 4 15.94 -3.42 14.80
CA THR A 4 14.50 -3.43 14.56
C THR A 4 14.13 -2.90 13.17
N GLN A 5 14.84 -1.88 12.67
CA GLN A 5 14.58 -1.31 11.35
C GLN A 5 14.98 -2.25 10.23
N LEU A 6 16.06 -3.01 10.41
CA LEU A 6 16.49 -4.02 9.45
C LEU A 6 15.50 -5.19 9.37
N ARG A 7 14.89 -5.59 10.50
CA ARG A 7 13.83 -6.61 10.54
C ARG A 7 12.60 -6.16 9.76
N ASN A 8 12.18 -4.90 9.93
CA ASN A 8 11.05 -4.33 9.17
C ASN A 8 11.33 -4.24 7.65
N TYR A 9 12.59 -4.02 7.26
CA TYR A 9 13.02 -4.02 5.86
C TYR A 9 13.02 -5.44 5.25
N ARG A 10 13.39 -6.46 6.04
CA ARG A 10 13.40 -7.88 5.63
C ARG A 10 12.00 -8.47 5.48
N ASP A 11 11.06 -8.06 6.34
CA ASP A 11 9.71 -8.63 6.40
C ASP A 11 8.73 -7.98 5.39
N ASN A 12 9.23 -7.25 4.37
CA ASN A 12 8.42 -6.47 3.40
C ASN A 12 7.36 -5.56 4.05
N LYS A 13 7.54 -5.21 5.32
CA LYS A 13 6.62 -4.37 6.11
C LYS A 13 6.76 -2.88 5.85
N ILE A 14 7.68 -2.48 4.98
CA ILE A 14 7.78 -1.09 4.50
C ILE A 14 6.96 -0.99 3.21
N GLN A 15 5.65 -1.09 3.39
CA GLN A 15 4.62 -0.89 2.37
C GLN A 15 4.04 0.52 2.54
N ARG A 16 4.89 1.54 2.72
CA ARG A 16 4.40 2.93 2.74
C ARG A 16 4.25 3.34 1.28
N LEU A 17 3.03 3.22 0.78
CA LEU A 17 2.64 3.82 -0.48
C LEU A 17 2.82 5.34 -0.33
N ASP A 18 3.78 5.92 -1.05
CA ASP A 18 4.03 7.36 -1.01
C ASP A 18 3.00 8.06 -1.89
N ILE A 19 2.18 8.91 -1.28
CA ILE A 19 1.13 9.68 -1.95
C ILE A 19 1.74 10.61 -3.01
N ASP A 20 2.96 11.10 -2.81
CA ASP A 20 3.61 12.00 -3.77
C ASP A 20 4.02 11.26 -5.05
N ILE A 21 4.44 9.99 -4.94
CA ILE A 21 4.73 9.14 -6.09
C ILE A 21 3.44 8.85 -6.87
N LEU A 22 2.34 8.56 -6.17
CA LEU A 22 1.05 8.30 -6.81
C LEU A 22 0.53 9.54 -7.55
N LYS A 23 0.67 10.74 -6.99
CA LYS A 23 0.30 11.99 -7.66
C LYS A 23 1.11 12.23 -8.92
N HIS A 24 2.42 11.98 -8.89
CA HIS A 24 3.24 12.07 -10.09
C HIS A 24 2.82 11.06 -11.15
N LEU A 25 2.47 9.84 -10.75
CA LEU A 25 1.97 8.83 -11.68
C LEU A 25 0.63 9.24 -12.31
N CYS A 26 -0.30 9.75 -11.50
CA CYS A 26 -1.57 10.33 -11.97
C CYS A 26 -1.34 11.47 -12.98
N TYR A 27 -0.37 12.35 -12.72
CA TYR A 27 -0.04 13.45 -13.60
C TYR A 27 0.51 12.98 -14.96
N VAL A 28 1.41 11.98 -14.95
CA VAL A 28 2.03 11.45 -16.18
C VAL A 28 1.04 10.62 -17.00
N LEU A 29 0.16 9.85 -16.33
CA LEU A 29 -0.79 8.95 -16.98
C LEU A 29 -2.15 9.58 -17.26
N GLU A 30 -2.33 10.87 -16.93
CA GLU A 30 -3.61 11.59 -17.02
C GLU A 30 -4.77 10.82 -16.35
N CYS A 31 -4.49 10.13 -15.23
CA CYS A 31 -5.46 9.33 -14.49
C CYS A 31 -5.73 9.89 -13.09
N SER A 32 -6.80 9.42 -12.45
CA SER A 32 -7.14 9.78 -11.08
C SER A 32 -6.52 8.81 -10.07
N LEU A 33 -6.37 9.26 -8.82
CA LEU A 33 -5.84 8.41 -7.74
C LEU A 33 -6.70 7.17 -7.49
N THR A 34 -8.01 7.30 -7.70
CA THR A 34 -8.99 6.21 -7.60
C THR A 34 -8.84 5.16 -8.69
N ASP A 35 -8.16 5.47 -9.81
CA ASP A 35 -7.84 4.49 -10.85
C ASP A 35 -6.63 3.62 -10.47
N LEU A 36 -5.83 4.07 -9.50
CA LEU A 36 -4.61 3.37 -9.05
C LEU A 36 -4.81 2.61 -7.74
N ILE A 37 -5.81 2.97 -6.94
CA ILE A 37 -6.05 2.42 -5.61
C ILE A 37 -7.51 2.01 -5.50
N GLU A 38 -7.71 0.73 -5.21
CA GLU A 38 -9.02 0.16 -4.91
C GLU A 38 -9.08 -0.27 -3.44
N TYR A 39 -10.17 0.08 -2.76
CA TYR A 39 -10.44 -0.43 -1.43
C TYR A 39 -11.01 -1.83 -1.52
N ILE A 40 -10.26 -2.81 -1.02
CA ILE A 40 -10.72 -4.18 -0.86
C ILE A 40 -11.22 -4.31 0.59
N PRO A 41 -12.55 -4.40 0.83
CA PRO A 41 -13.04 -4.69 2.17
C PRO A 41 -12.49 -6.04 2.64
N PRO A 42 -12.22 -6.22 3.94
CA PRO A 42 -11.99 -7.57 4.44
C PRO A 42 -13.23 -8.40 4.11
N GLU A 43 -13.05 -9.51 3.40
CA GLU A 43 -14.15 -10.46 3.26
C GLU A 43 -14.63 -10.79 4.67
N GLU A 44 -15.93 -10.67 4.93
CA GLU A 44 -16.53 -11.34 6.08
C GLU A 44 -16.38 -12.84 5.83
N THR A 45 -15.16 -13.38 5.99
CA THR A 45 -14.98 -14.78 6.37
C THR A 45 -15.52 -14.88 7.78
N GLN A 46 -16.84 -15.03 7.80
CA GLN A 46 -17.63 -15.63 8.84
C GLN A 46 -16.78 -16.69 9.52
N THR A 47 -16.50 -16.44 10.78
CA THR A 47 -16.23 -17.46 11.78
C THR A 47 -17.38 -18.46 11.78
N LEU A 48 -17.39 -19.42 10.86
CA LEU A 48 -18.23 -20.61 10.86
C LEU A 48 -17.57 -21.68 9.96
N GLN A 49 -16.50 -22.29 10.46
CA GLN A 49 -16.27 -23.75 10.50
C GLN A 49 -14.91 -24.08 11.10
#